data_AF-A0A1N6R6N1-F1
#
_entry.id   AF-A0A1N6R6N1-F1
#
_cell.length_a   1.000
_cell.length_b   1.000
_cell.length_c   1.000
_cell.angle_alpha   90.00
_cell.angle_beta   90.00
_cell.angle_gamma   90.00
#
_symmetry.space_group_name_H-M   'P 1'
#
loop_
_entity.id
_entity.type
_entity.pdbx_description
1 polymer ?
#
loop_
_entity_poly.entity_id
_entity_poly.type
_entity_poly.pdbx_seq_one_letter_code
_entity_poly.pdbx_strand_id
1 'polypeptide(L)'
;MRLSLSLPLSLTAAALALSGCVVQNPGMGPAPTLPPVAAPAPDAMRSSARVIVNREMAKRLPGANVAPYTDCVMQSATTAELTSIAEAGALGAGDAVAAIVGRPATTQCIARAAAAAKGAA
;
A
#
# COMPACT_ATOMS: atom_id res chain seq x y z
N MET A 1 -26.30 32.86 -15.42
CA MET A 1 -24.95 33.38 -15.69
C MET A 1 -24.01 32.19 -15.83
N ARG A 2 -23.72 31.79 -17.07
CA ARG A 2 -22.82 30.68 -17.41
C ARG A 2 -21.43 31.29 -17.58
N LEU A 3 -20.44 30.82 -16.83
CA LEU A 3 -19.05 31.09 -17.15
C LEU A 3 -18.36 29.75 -17.44
N SER A 4 -18.51 29.36 -18.70
CA SER A 4 -17.65 28.39 -19.36
C SER A 4 -16.31 29.08 -19.63
N LEU A 5 -15.21 28.57 -19.07
CA LEU A 5 -13.88 28.88 -19.59
C LEU A 5 -13.23 27.60 -20.09
N SER A 6 -13.27 27.51 -21.40
CA SER A 6 -12.67 26.50 -22.26
C SER A 6 -11.18 26.79 -22.47
N LEU A 7 -10.42 25.72 -22.76
CA LEU A 7 -9.13 25.66 -23.49
C LEU A 7 -7.82 25.92 -22.70
N PRO A 8 -6.65 25.40 -23.16
CA PRO A 8 -6.34 24.16 -23.90
C PRO A 8 -5.21 23.32 -23.25
N LEU A 9 -5.19 22.03 -23.62
CA LEU A 9 -4.04 21.20 -23.98
C LEU A 9 -2.63 21.81 -23.82
N SER A 10 -1.84 21.26 -22.88
CA SER A 10 -0.37 21.29 -22.92
C SER A 10 0.16 19.90 -22.57
N LEU A 11 0.28 19.04 -23.59
CA LEU A 11 1.18 17.88 -23.54
C LEU A 11 2.61 18.41 -23.47
N THR A 12 3.31 18.14 -22.37
CA THR A 12 4.77 18.17 -22.34
C THR A 12 5.29 16.80 -21.89
N ALA A 13 5.59 15.98 -22.89
CA ALA A 13 6.46 14.83 -22.73
C ALA A 13 7.88 15.36 -22.45
N ALA A 14 8.32 15.30 -21.20
CA ALA A 14 9.73 15.47 -20.87
C ALA A 14 10.40 14.09 -20.94
N ALA A 15 11.11 13.85 -22.04
CA ALA A 15 11.94 12.67 -22.24
C ALA A 15 13.10 12.66 -21.26
N LEU A 16 13.43 11.46 -20.78
CA LEU A 16 14.53 11.15 -19.87
C LEU A 16 15.88 11.47 -20.53
N ALA A 17 16.72 12.21 -19.80
CA ALA A 17 18.17 12.15 -19.95
C ALA A 17 18.82 12.47 -18.59
N LEU A 18 18.68 11.56 -17.61
CA LEU A 18 19.61 11.55 -16.47
C LEU A 18 20.95 11.00 -16.96
N SER A 19 21.79 11.89 -17.49
CA SER A 19 23.22 11.65 -17.67
C SER A 19 23.85 11.54 -16.28
N GLY A 20 23.89 10.32 -15.74
CA GLY A 20 24.63 10.01 -14.53
C GLY A 20 26.10 9.81 -14.87
N CYS A 21 26.94 10.80 -14.58
CA CYS A 21 28.39 10.62 -14.57
C CYS A 21 28.77 9.69 -13.42
N VAL A 22 28.91 8.39 -13.68
CA VAL A 22 29.56 7.47 -12.74
C VAL A 22 31.05 7.83 -12.70
N VAL A 23 31.46 8.50 -11.63
CA VAL A 23 32.86 8.59 -11.23
C VAL A 23 33.33 7.18 -10.88
N GLN A 24 34.00 6.51 -11.82
CA GLN A 24 34.64 5.23 -11.57
C GLN A 24 35.89 5.51 -10.71
N ASN A 25 35.74 5.39 -9.39
CA ASN A 25 36.85 5.43 -8.45
C ASN A 25 37.61 4.09 -8.54
N PRO A 26 38.85 4.05 -9.06
CA PRO A 26 39.60 2.81 -9.20
C PRO A 26 40.31 2.52 -7.87
N GLY A 27 39.62 1.85 -6.95
CA GLY A 27 40.20 1.62 -5.62
C GLY A 27 39.59 0.54 -4.73
N MET A 28 38.61 -0.25 -5.20
CA MET A 28 38.06 -1.35 -4.40
C MET A 28 38.29 -2.68 -5.10
N GLY A 29 39.14 -3.52 -4.50
CA GLY A 29 39.25 -4.93 -4.88
C GLY A 29 37.91 -5.66 -4.69
N PRO A 30 37.73 -6.85 -5.30
CA PRO A 30 36.47 -7.57 -5.21
C PRO A 30 36.19 -7.94 -3.74
N ALA A 31 35.19 -7.29 -3.15
CA ALA A 31 34.58 -7.80 -1.93
C ALA A 31 33.97 -9.18 -2.23
N PRO A 32 34.00 -10.14 -1.30
CA PRO A 32 33.28 -11.39 -1.46
C PRO A 32 31.79 -11.07 -1.73
N THR A 33 31.31 -11.49 -2.90
CA THR A 33 29.91 -11.35 -3.30
C THR A 33 29.07 -12.27 -2.41
N LEU A 34 28.63 -11.77 -1.26
CA LEU A 34 27.49 -12.35 -0.58
C LEU A 34 26.29 -12.27 -1.55
N PRO A 35 25.48 -13.33 -1.68
CA PRO A 35 24.28 -13.26 -2.49
C PRO A 35 23.40 -12.09 -2.01
N PRO A 36 22.80 -11.30 -2.92
CA PRO A 36 21.89 -10.25 -2.52
C PRO A 36 20.76 -10.88 -1.69
N VAL A 37 20.50 -10.34 -0.51
CA VAL A 37 19.30 -10.66 0.26
C VAL A 37 18.11 -10.26 -0.62
N ALA A 38 17.48 -11.25 -1.27
CA ALA A 38 16.36 -10.99 -2.16
C ALA A 38 15.20 -10.42 -1.34
N ALA A 39 14.79 -9.19 -1.65
CA ALA A 39 13.55 -8.66 -1.13
C ALA A 39 12.41 -9.61 -1.54
N PRO A 40 11.45 -9.92 -0.64
CA PRO A 40 10.35 -10.80 -0.98
C PRO A 40 9.57 -10.23 -2.18
N ALA A 41 9.12 -11.12 -3.05
CA ALA A 41 8.31 -10.73 -4.20
C ALA A 41 7.09 -9.88 -3.74
N PRO A 42 6.67 -8.87 -4.52
CA PRO A 42 5.61 -7.95 -4.13
C PRO A 42 4.29 -8.65 -3.73
N ASP A 43 3.97 -9.78 -4.36
CA ASP A 43 2.81 -10.61 -3.99
C ASP A 43 2.94 -11.28 -2.62
N ALA A 44 4.14 -11.76 -2.27
CA ALA A 44 4.40 -12.35 -0.96
C ALA A 44 4.24 -11.31 0.15
N MET A 45 4.72 -10.08 -0.07
CA MET A 45 4.56 -8.97 0.88
C MET A 45 3.08 -8.63 1.09
N ARG A 46 2.33 -8.53 -0.01
CA ARG A 46 0.89 -8.23 0.01
C ARG A 46 0.10 -9.32 0.73
N SER A 47 0.47 -10.59 0.55
CA SER A 47 -0.14 -11.72 1.26
C SER A 47 0.12 -11.65 2.77
N SER A 48 1.36 -11.42 3.18
CA SER A 48 1.74 -11.27 4.59
C SER A 48 1.00 -10.10 5.26
N ALA A 49 0.97 -8.94 4.60
CA ALA A 49 0.24 -7.78 5.08
C ALA A 49 -1.27 -8.06 5.24
N ARG A 50 -1.87 -8.80 4.28
CA ARG A 50 -3.28 -9.21 4.37
C ARG A 50 -3.57 -10.04 5.61
N VAL A 51 -2.71 -11.00 5.95
CA VAL A 51 -2.88 -11.84 7.15
C VAL A 51 -2.84 -10.98 8.42
N ILE A 52 -1.91 -10.03 8.49
CA ILE A 52 -1.75 -9.14 9.64
C ILE A 52 -2.96 -8.20 9.77
N VAL A 53 -3.36 -7.56 8.67
CA VAL A 53 -4.53 -6.66 8.64
C VAL A 53 -5.80 -7.43 9.03
N ASN A 54 -5.99 -8.65 8.50
CA ASN A 54 -7.14 -9.48 8.85
C ASN A 54 -7.18 -9.82 10.34
N ARG A 55 -6.04 -10.17 10.95
CA ARG A 55 -5.95 -10.42 12.40
C ARG A 55 -6.26 -9.17 13.20
N GLU A 56 -5.72 -8.02 12.82
CA GLU A 56 -5.95 -6.76 13.50
C GLU A 56 -7.43 -6.34 13.44
N MET A 57 -8.06 -6.50 12.27
CA MET A 57 -9.49 -6.27 12.09
C MET A 57 -10.34 -7.25 12.91
N ALA A 58 -9.96 -8.54 12.95
CA ALA A 58 -10.67 -9.56 13.72
C ALA A 58 -10.60 -9.30 15.24
N LYS A 59 -9.49 -8.75 15.75
CA LYS A 59 -9.40 -8.31 17.15
C LYS A 59 -10.39 -7.20 17.47
N ARG A 60 -10.63 -6.28 16.52
CA ARG A 60 -11.52 -5.12 16.71
C ARG A 60 -12.99 -5.46 16.49
N LEU A 61 -13.28 -6.43 15.62
CA LEU A 61 -14.63 -6.90 15.32
C LEU A 61 -14.72 -8.43 15.50
N PRO A 62 -14.70 -8.93 16.76
CA PRO A 62 -14.82 -10.36 17.01
C PRO A 62 -16.18 -10.89 16.54
N GLY A 63 -16.16 -12.01 15.83
CA GLY A 63 -17.37 -12.66 15.31
C GLY A 63 -17.93 -12.07 14.00
N ALA A 64 -17.37 -10.98 13.49
CA ALA A 64 -17.74 -10.43 12.19
C ALA A 64 -16.89 -11.04 11.06
N ASN A 65 -17.47 -11.13 9.86
CA ASN A 65 -16.67 -11.39 8.66
C ASN A 65 -15.86 -10.13 8.31
N VAL A 66 -14.56 -10.19 8.58
CA VAL A 66 -13.63 -9.07 8.36
C VAL A 66 -12.93 -9.09 7.00
N ALA A 67 -13.20 -10.10 6.16
CA ALA A 67 -12.61 -10.18 4.82
C ALA A 67 -12.91 -8.96 3.94
N PRO A 68 -14.16 -8.45 3.83
CA PRO A 68 -14.43 -7.29 2.98
C PRO A 68 -13.83 -5.99 3.53
N TYR A 69 -13.70 -5.85 4.86
CA TYR A 69 -13.03 -4.70 5.47
C TYR A 69 -11.51 -4.74 5.29
N THR A 70 -10.93 -5.94 5.39
CA THR A 70 -9.51 -6.17 5.10
C THR A 70 -9.21 -5.79 3.65
N ASP A 71 -10.09 -6.13 2.70
CA ASP A 71 -9.88 -5.80 1.30
C ASP A 71 -9.88 -4.28 1.05
N CYS A 72 -10.82 -3.55 1.68
CA CYS A 72 -10.82 -2.08 1.65
C CYS A 72 -9.49 -1.47 2.13
N VAL A 73 -8.89 -2.00 3.20
CA VAL A 73 -7.60 -1.53 3.69
C VAL A 73 -6.47 -1.87 2.71
N MET A 74 -6.44 -3.11 2.21
CA MET A 74 -5.41 -3.57 1.26
C MET A 74 -5.44 -2.80 -0.07
N GLN A 75 -6.61 -2.32 -0.49
CA GLN A 75 -6.78 -1.56 -1.71
C GLN A 75 -6.42 -0.07 -1.54
N SER A 76 -6.60 0.49 -0.34
CA SER A 76 -6.23 1.87 -0.01
C SER A 76 -4.78 2.04 0.45
N ALA A 77 -4.09 0.95 0.80
CA ALA A 77 -2.72 0.97 1.26
C ALA A 77 -1.72 1.04 0.09
N THR A 78 -0.70 1.87 0.25
CA THR A 78 0.46 1.94 -0.65
C THR A 78 1.40 0.76 -0.41
N THR A 79 2.27 0.44 -1.38
CA THR A 79 3.28 -0.62 -1.22
C THR A 79 4.18 -0.39 -0.01
N ALA A 80 4.56 0.87 0.28
CA ALA A 80 5.38 1.20 1.44
C ALA A 80 4.64 0.95 2.76
N GLU A 81 3.35 1.29 2.85
CA GLU A 81 2.52 1.01 4.02
C GLU A 81 2.36 -0.51 4.21
N LEU A 82 2.18 -1.27 3.13
CA LEU A 82 2.06 -2.73 3.19
C LEU A 82 3.36 -3.41 3.62
N THR A 83 4.51 -2.94 3.14
CA THR A 83 5.83 -3.40 3.62
C THR A 83 6.00 -3.09 5.10
N SER A 84 5.69 -1.86 5.53
CA SER A 84 5.81 -1.48 6.94
C SER A 84 4.90 -2.32 7.85
N ILE A 85 3.67 -2.61 7.41
CA ILE A 85 2.75 -3.52 8.12
C ILE A 85 3.32 -4.93 8.20
N ALA A 86 3.86 -5.44 7.09
CA ALA A 86 4.43 -6.79 7.03
C ALA A 86 5.67 -6.94 7.92
N GLU A 87 6.54 -5.92 7.96
CA GLU A 87 7.74 -5.88 8.80
C GLU A 87 7.41 -5.69 10.28
N ALA A 88 6.46 -4.80 10.60
CA ALA A 88 6.04 -4.54 11.99
C ALA A 88 5.30 -5.74 12.61
N GLY A 89 4.72 -6.61 11.78
CA GLY A 89 3.98 -7.78 12.23
C GLY A 89 2.71 -7.42 13.03
N ALA A 90 2.13 -8.42 13.69
CA ALA A 90 0.85 -8.29 14.39
C ALA A 90 0.87 -7.44 15.68
N LEU A 91 2.06 -7.07 16.17
CA LEU A 91 2.23 -6.27 17.39
C LEU A 91 2.41 -4.78 17.10
N GLY A 92 2.91 -4.40 15.92
CA GLY A 92 3.17 -3.00 15.54
C GLY A 92 2.31 -2.45 14.40
N ALA A 93 1.52 -3.29 13.72
CA ALA A 93 0.72 -2.84 12.57
C ALA A 93 -0.56 -2.06 12.93
N GLY A 94 -0.96 -2.01 14.20
CA GLY A 94 -2.25 -1.45 14.63
C GLY A 94 -2.44 0.02 14.27
N ASP A 95 -1.41 0.85 14.47
CA ASP A 95 -1.46 2.29 14.17
C ASP A 95 -1.47 2.55 12.67
N ALA A 96 -0.66 1.81 11.90
CA ALA A 96 -0.64 1.91 10.45
C ALA A 96 -1.98 1.51 9.83
N VAL A 97 -2.59 0.42 10.30
CA VAL A 97 -3.93 -0.02 9.87
C VAL A 97 -4.97 1.03 10.26
N ALA A 98 -4.91 1.60 11.46
CA ALA A 98 -5.84 2.65 11.90
C ALA A 98 -5.72 3.92 11.02
N ALA A 99 -4.50 4.33 10.67
CA ALA A 99 -4.27 5.45 9.78
C ALA A 99 -4.87 5.23 8.38
N ILE A 100 -4.71 4.03 7.81
CA ILE A 100 -5.29 3.68 6.50
C ILE A 100 -6.82 3.64 6.58
N VAL A 101 -7.39 3.08 7.65
CA VAL A 101 -8.84 3.06 7.88
C VAL A 101 -9.40 4.47 8.01
N GLY A 102 -8.67 5.39 8.65
CA GLY A 102 -9.09 6.79 8.82
C GLY A 102 -9.14 7.60 7.51
N ARG A 103 -8.60 7.09 6.40
CA ARG A 103 -8.68 7.76 5.10
C ARG A 103 -10.13 7.79 4.59
N PRO A 104 -10.60 8.92 4.02
CA PRO A 104 -11.99 9.04 3.56
C PRO A 104 -12.42 7.94 2.58
N ALA A 105 -11.56 7.58 1.63
CA ALA A 105 -11.84 6.53 0.65
C ALA A 105 -11.99 5.14 1.31
N THR A 106 -11.15 4.83 2.31
CA THR A 106 -11.20 3.56 3.04
C THR A 106 -12.46 3.47 3.90
N THR A 107 -12.79 4.54 4.64
CA THR A 107 -14.03 4.61 5.42
C THR A 107 -15.26 4.42 4.53
N GLN A 108 -15.29 5.05 3.35
CA GLN A 108 -16.38 4.86 2.39
C GLN A 108 -16.46 3.42 1.86
N CYS A 109 -15.32 2.79 1.58
CA CYS A 109 -15.28 1.39 1.19
C CYS A 109 -15.84 0.48 2.29
N ILE A 110 -15.42 0.68 3.54
CA ILE A 110 -15.89 -0.09 4.70
C ILE A 110 -17.40 0.10 4.90
N ALA A 111 -17.90 1.33 4.79
CA ALA A 111 -19.33 1.62 4.89
C ALA A 111 -20.14 0.88 3.82
N ARG A 112 -19.65 0.87 2.56
CA ARG A 112 -20.28 0.11 1.47
C ARG A 112 -20.24 -1.40 1.71
N ALA A 113 -19.10 -1.93 2.16
CA ALA A 113 -18.96 -3.34 2.52
C ALA A 113 -19.94 -3.75 3.64
N ALA A 114 -20.10 -2.91 4.66
CA ALA A 114 -21.04 -3.14 5.76
C ALA A 114 -22.50 -3.08 5.29
N ALA A 115 -22.83 -2.12 4.41
CA ALA A 115 -24.16 -2.02 3.82
C ALA A 115 -24.49 -3.23 2.94
N ALA A 116 -23.54 -3.70 2.14
CA ALA A 116 -23.70 -4.90 1.32
C ALA A 116 -23.93 -6.15 2.18
N ALA A 117 -23.20 -6.29 3.29
CA ALA A 117 -23.39 -7.40 4.23
C ALA A 117 -24.79 -7.40 4.87
N LYS A 118 -25.36 -6.22 5.16
CA LYS A 118 -26.72 -6.08 5.69
C LYS A 118 -27.80 -6.41 4.67
N GLY A 119 -27.57 -6.16 3.38
CA GLY A 119 -28.52 -6.47 2.31
C GLY A 119 -28.51 -7.92 1.84
N ALA A 120 -27.53 -8.71 2.26
CA ALA A 120 -27.39 -10.13 1.95
C ALA A 120 -27.94 -11.07 3.04
N ALA A 121 -28.39 -10.50 4.17
CA ALA A 121 -29.01 -11.20 5.30
C ALA A 121 -30.53 -11.04 5.26
#